data_AF-A0AAD7ZVP9-F1
#
_entry.id   AF-A0AAD7ZVP9-F1
#
_cell.length_a   1.000
_cell.length_b   1.000
_cell.length_c   1.000
_cell.angle_alpha   90.00
_cell.angle_beta   90.00
_cell.angle_gamma   90.00
#
_symmetry.space_group_name_H-M   'P 1'
#
loop_
_entity.id
_entity.type
_entity.pdbx_description
1 polymer ?
#
loop_
_entity_poly.entity_id
_entity_poly.type
_entity_poly.pdbx_seq_one_letter_code
_entity_poly.pdbx_strand_id
1 'polypeptide(L)'
;LEGGPGVGPGGEDLITLEAEITELQRENARVESQMLKLRTDITAMEAHLRHGEKENQVISQRNNNLNEYYESLRNNVITLLEHVRLPNGSGGSQEKLGHENFDSYLSKLQTLCTPDGYCSDESNRPLYETVKSALQDFTVLPTPI
;
A
#
# COMPACT_ATOMS: atom_id res chain seq x y z
N LEU A 1 -59.03 54.02 -47.14
CA LEU A 1 -57.80 54.79 -46.87
C LEU A 1 -57.11 54.10 -45.71
N GLU A 2 -55.93 53.56 -46.01
CA GLU A 2 -55.06 52.74 -45.15
C GLU A 2 -54.56 53.45 -43.89
N GLY A 3 -54.13 52.66 -42.90
CA GLY A 3 -53.23 53.08 -41.82
C GLY A 3 -53.40 52.25 -40.54
N GLY A 4 -52.74 51.08 -40.48
CA GLY A 4 -52.80 50.14 -39.35
C GLY A 4 -52.15 50.66 -38.05
N PRO A 5 -52.24 49.90 -36.94
CA PRO A 5 -51.65 50.30 -35.66
C PRO A 5 -50.14 50.23 -35.79
N GLY A 6 -49.51 51.37 -36.08
CA GLY A 6 -48.07 51.51 -36.08
C GLY A 6 -47.55 51.29 -34.67
N VAL A 7 -46.86 50.17 -34.47
CA VAL A 7 -45.97 49.98 -33.32
C VAL A 7 -44.94 51.10 -33.40
N GLY A 8 -44.98 52.04 -32.46
CA GLY A 8 -43.98 53.11 -32.40
C GLY A 8 -42.59 52.55 -32.09
N PRO A 9 -41.52 53.31 -32.34
CA PRO A 9 -40.13 52.85 -32.23
C PRO A 9 -39.77 52.22 -30.86
N GLY A 10 -40.48 52.55 -29.78
CA GLY A 10 -40.26 51.92 -28.45
C GLY A 10 -40.87 50.51 -28.27
N GLY A 11 -41.74 50.05 -29.19
CA GLY A 11 -42.31 48.71 -29.12
C GLY A 11 -41.40 47.61 -29.67
N GLU A 12 -40.60 47.94 -30.69
CA GLU A 12 -39.60 47.02 -31.25
C GLU A 12 -38.42 46.81 -30.29
N ASP A 13 -38.01 47.86 -29.58
CA ASP A 13 -37.01 47.79 -28.51
C ASP A 13 -37.48 46.91 -27.34
N LEU A 14 -38.76 47.01 -26.96
CA LEU A 14 -39.36 46.19 -25.91
C LEU A 14 -39.39 44.71 -26.30
N ILE A 15 -39.80 44.38 -27.53
CA ILE A 15 -39.81 43.00 -28.03
C ILE A 15 -38.38 42.41 -28.08
N THR A 16 -37.40 43.23 -28.45
CA THR A 16 -35.98 42.82 -28.47
C THR A 16 -35.46 42.52 -27.06
N LEU A 17 -35.79 43.38 -26.09
CA LEU A 17 -35.40 43.18 -24.69
C LEU A 17 -36.06 41.93 -24.09
N GLU A 18 -37.32 41.67 -24.39
CA GLU A 18 -38.02 40.44 -23.95
C GLU A 18 -37.36 39.17 -24.51
N ALA A 19 -36.91 39.21 -25.76
CA ALA A 19 -36.15 38.12 -26.37
C ALA A 19 -34.80 37.90 -25.68
N GLU A 20 -34.07 38.99 -25.36
CA GLU A 20 -32.79 38.92 -24.63
C GLU A 20 -32.98 38.36 -23.22
N ILE A 21 -34.01 38.80 -22.49
CA ILE A 21 -34.36 38.26 -21.16
C ILE A 21 -34.64 36.77 -21.25
N THR A 22 -35.39 36.34 -22.28
CA THR A 22 -35.74 34.92 -22.47
C THR A 22 -34.50 34.07 -22.75
N GLU A 23 -33.57 34.57 -23.57
CA GLU A 23 -32.32 33.86 -23.86
C GLU A 23 -31.41 33.80 -22.63
N LEU A 24 -31.31 34.90 -21.87
CA LEU A 24 -30.57 34.93 -20.60
C LEU A 24 -31.16 33.95 -19.57
N GLN A 25 -32.49 33.82 -19.50
CA GLN A 25 -33.13 32.85 -18.62
C GLN A 25 -32.82 31.40 -19.03
N ARG A 26 -32.83 31.12 -20.35
CA ARG A 26 -32.44 29.81 -20.88
C ARG A 26 -30.98 29.49 -20.54
N GLU A 27 -30.09 30.45 -20.73
CA GLU A 27 -28.67 30.27 -20.44
C GLU A 27 -28.40 30.11 -18.94
N ASN A 28 -29.06 30.88 -18.09
CA ASN A 28 -29.01 30.68 -16.63
C ASN A 28 -29.47 29.28 -16.23
N ALA A 29 -30.61 28.81 -16.73
CA ALA A 29 -31.10 27.46 -16.44
C ALA A 29 -30.10 26.37 -16.91
N ARG A 30 -29.43 26.59 -18.05
CA ARG A 30 -28.38 25.70 -18.56
C ARG A 30 -27.18 25.67 -17.62
N VAL A 31 -26.70 26.83 -17.18
CA VAL A 31 -25.54 26.95 -16.27
C VAL A 31 -25.87 26.36 -14.89
N GLU A 32 -27.06 26.62 -14.34
CA GLU A 32 -27.52 26.04 -13.08
C GLU A 32 -27.54 24.50 -13.14
N SER A 33 -28.04 23.93 -14.23
CA SER A 33 -28.02 22.48 -14.44
C SER A 33 -26.59 21.92 -14.48
N GLN A 34 -25.66 22.60 -15.16
CA GLN A 34 -24.25 22.20 -15.19
C GLN A 34 -23.60 22.29 -13.80
N MET A 35 -23.90 23.34 -13.04
CA MET A 35 -23.40 23.51 -11.69
C MET A 35 -23.92 22.40 -10.75
N LEU A 36 -25.21 22.03 -10.87
CA LEU A 36 -25.79 20.95 -10.09
C LEU A 36 -25.11 19.60 -10.38
N LYS A 37 -24.81 19.34 -11.66
CA LYS A 37 -24.08 18.15 -12.08
C LYS A 37 -22.66 18.13 -11.48
N LEU A 38 -21.92 19.23 -11.63
CA LEU A 38 -20.58 19.36 -11.04
C LEU A 38 -20.59 19.15 -9.53
N ARG A 39 -21.57 19.72 -8.82
CA ARG A 39 -21.71 19.51 -7.37
C ARG A 39 -21.92 18.03 -7.03
N THR A 40 -22.75 17.34 -7.81
CA THR A 40 -23.00 15.90 -7.62
C THR A 40 -21.73 15.09 -7.85
N ASP A 41 -21.00 15.41 -8.93
CA ASP A 41 -19.74 14.75 -9.27
C ASP A 41 -18.68 14.98 -8.17
N ILE A 42 -18.59 16.20 -7.63
CA ILE A 42 -17.70 16.53 -6.49
C ILE A 42 -18.04 15.68 -5.27
N THR A 43 -19.32 15.63 -4.87
CA THR A 43 -19.74 14.82 -3.72
C THR A 43 -19.45 13.33 -3.91
N ALA A 44 -19.60 12.81 -5.13
CA ALA A 44 -19.24 11.43 -5.46
C ALA A 44 -17.72 11.19 -5.35
N MET A 45 -16.90 12.10 -5.86
CA MET A 45 -15.44 12.04 -5.75
C MET A 45 -14.99 12.10 -4.28
N GLU A 46 -15.57 12.98 -3.48
CA GLU A 46 -15.28 13.09 -2.05
C GLU A 46 -15.62 11.79 -1.30
N ALA A 47 -16.76 11.17 -1.61
CA ALA A 47 -17.13 9.89 -1.04
C ALA A 47 -16.14 8.77 -1.41
N HIS A 48 -15.68 8.76 -2.66
CA HIS A 48 -14.70 7.79 -3.15
C HIS A 48 -13.33 7.98 -2.46
N LEU A 49 -12.84 9.22 -2.34
CA LEU A 49 -11.60 9.52 -1.62
C LEU A 49 -11.67 9.06 -0.15
N ARG A 50 -12.76 9.37 0.54
CA ARG A 50 -12.99 8.92 1.93
C ARG A 50 -13.03 7.40 2.07
N HIS A 51 -13.45 6.69 1.02
CA HIS A 51 -13.40 5.23 1.01
C HIS A 51 -11.97 4.73 0.85
N GLY A 52 -11.22 5.25 -0.14
CA GLY A 52 -9.82 4.88 -0.36
C GLY A 52 -8.92 5.17 0.84
N GLU A 53 -9.16 6.25 1.59
CA GLU A 53 -8.45 6.53 2.85
C GLU A 53 -8.65 5.42 3.90
N LYS A 54 -9.87 4.89 4.02
CA LYS A 54 -10.16 3.79 4.96
C LYS A 54 -9.46 2.51 4.54
N GLU A 55 -9.47 2.19 3.25
CA GLU A 55 -8.77 1.01 2.73
C GLU A 55 -7.26 1.12 2.97
N ASN A 56 -6.68 2.29 2.74
CA ASN A 56 -5.27 2.57 3.04
C ASN A 56 -4.94 2.42 4.54
N GLN A 57 -5.83 2.88 5.43
CA GLN A 57 -5.66 2.66 6.87
C GLN A 57 -5.65 1.18 7.24
N VAL A 58 -6.55 0.39 6.65
CA VAL A 58 -6.59 -1.07 6.87
C VAL A 58 -5.30 -1.74 6.39
N ILE A 59 -4.79 -1.35 5.21
CA ILE A 59 -3.53 -1.88 4.69
C ILE A 59 -2.36 -1.50 5.61
N SER A 60 -2.29 -0.24 6.03
CA SER A 60 -1.25 0.23 6.96
C SER A 60 -1.30 -0.53 8.29
N GLN A 61 -2.50 -0.77 8.84
CA GLN A 61 -2.66 -1.57 10.05
C GLN A 61 -2.18 -3.02 9.86
N ARG A 62 -2.53 -3.65 8.73
CA ARG A 62 -2.06 -5.01 8.42
C ARG A 62 -0.54 -5.08 8.31
N ASN A 63 0.07 -4.07 7.69
CA ASN A 63 1.52 -3.97 7.57
C ASN A 63 2.20 -3.84 8.94
N ASN A 64 1.67 -2.99 9.82
CA ASN A 64 2.16 -2.85 11.19
C ASN A 64 2.07 -4.17 11.97
N ASN A 65 0.92 -4.86 11.92
CA ASN A 65 0.76 -6.17 12.58
C ASN A 65 1.76 -7.21 12.06
N LEU A 66 2.03 -7.19 10.75
CA LEU A 66 3.00 -8.11 10.14
C LEU A 66 4.42 -7.78 10.61
N ASN A 67 4.78 -6.51 10.70
CA ASN A 67 6.07 -6.07 11.22
C ASN A 67 6.27 -6.49 12.68
N GLU A 68 5.24 -6.33 13.52
CA GLU A 68 5.26 -6.82 14.91
C GLU A 68 5.45 -8.34 14.99
N TYR A 69 4.80 -9.09 14.09
CA TYR A 69 4.97 -10.54 13.99
C TYR A 69 6.40 -10.92 13.61
N TYR A 70 7.00 -10.25 12.62
CA TYR A 70 8.39 -10.50 12.23
C TYR A 70 9.38 -10.17 13.35
N GLU A 71 9.17 -9.07 14.07
CA GLU A 71 10.00 -8.70 15.22
C GLU A 71 9.86 -9.73 16.36
N SER A 72 8.63 -10.19 16.65
CA SER A 72 8.40 -11.26 17.63
C SER A 72 9.09 -12.57 17.20
N LEU A 73 8.96 -12.95 15.93
CA LEU A 73 9.60 -14.14 15.39
C LEU A 73 11.13 -14.04 15.46
N ARG A 74 11.70 -12.90 15.05
CA ARG A 74 13.14 -12.64 15.16
C ARG A 74 13.61 -12.77 16.60
N ASN A 75 12.91 -12.17 17.56
CA ASN A 75 13.22 -12.28 18.99
C ASN A 75 13.18 -13.74 19.47
N ASN A 76 12.16 -14.50 19.09
CA ASN A 76 12.07 -15.92 19.43
C ASN A 76 13.27 -16.71 18.89
N VAL A 77 13.67 -16.47 17.64
CA VAL A 77 14.83 -17.15 17.03
C VAL A 77 16.14 -16.72 17.71
N ILE A 78 16.30 -15.43 18.04
CA ILE A 78 17.44 -14.95 18.85
C ILE A 78 17.51 -15.70 20.18
N THR A 79 16.40 -15.83 20.90
CA THR A 79 16.34 -16.55 22.17
C THR A 79 16.68 -18.04 22.01
N LEU A 80 16.15 -18.69 20.96
CA LEU A 80 16.45 -20.10 20.67
C LEU A 80 17.95 -20.31 20.38
N LEU A 81 18.59 -19.35 19.72
CA LEU A 81 19.99 -19.42 19.31
C LEU A 81 20.97 -18.85 20.35
N GLU A 82 20.49 -18.22 21.44
CA GLU A 82 21.33 -17.59 22.47
C GLU A 82 22.39 -18.54 23.07
N HIS A 83 22.06 -19.83 23.14
CA HIS A 83 22.93 -20.86 23.71
C HIS A 83 23.73 -21.65 22.67
N VAL A 84 23.48 -21.41 21.37
CA VAL A 84 24.17 -22.12 20.28
C VAL A 84 25.55 -21.51 20.10
N ARG A 85 26.58 -22.26 20.53
CA ARG A 85 27.97 -21.87 20.33
C ARG A 85 28.43 -22.31 18.95
N LEU A 86 28.70 -21.34 18.08
CA LEU A 86 29.39 -21.59 16.84
C LEU A 86 30.82 -22.08 17.15
N PRO A 87 31.35 -23.09 16.43
CA PRO A 87 32.77 -23.45 16.52
C PRO A 87 33.59 -22.25 16.01
N ASN A 88 34.00 -21.36 16.91
CA ASN A 88 34.88 -20.26 16.54
C ASN A 88 36.23 -20.85 16.12
N GLY A 89 36.56 -20.76 14.83
CA GLY A 89 37.94 -20.52 14.44
C GLY A 89 38.35 -19.18 15.06
N SER A 90 39.25 -19.22 16.05
CA SER A 90 39.91 -18.09 16.72
C SER A 90 39.07 -17.22 17.69
N GLY A 91 39.18 -17.53 18.99
CA GLY A 91 39.77 -16.62 20.00
C GLY A 91 39.17 -15.23 20.31
N GLY A 92 38.04 -14.82 19.74
CA GLY A 92 37.40 -13.53 20.04
C GLY A 92 36.18 -13.67 20.96
N SER A 93 35.99 -12.67 21.84
CA SER A 93 34.86 -12.45 22.75
C SER A 93 33.51 -13.01 22.29
N GLN A 94 32.78 -13.70 23.18
CA GLN A 94 31.35 -13.99 22.98
C GLN A 94 30.58 -12.66 22.91
N GLU A 95 30.39 -12.12 21.71
CA GLU A 95 29.39 -11.06 21.51
C GLU A 95 28.01 -11.68 21.74
N LYS A 96 27.23 -11.06 22.63
CA LYS A 96 25.87 -11.50 22.94
C LYS A 96 25.02 -11.36 21.67
N LEU A 97 24.32 -12.43 21.28
CA LEU A 97 23.44 -12.41 20.11
C LEU A 97 22.36 -11.33 20.30
N GLY A 98 22.31 -10.36 19.38
CA GLY A 98 21.36 -9.25 19.39
C GLY A 98 20.90 -8.90 17.98
N HIS A 99 19.93 -7.99 17.87
CA HIS A 99 19.33 -7.59 16.58
C HIS A 99 20.37 -7.14 15.56
N GLU A 100 21.36 -6.37 15.98
CA GLU A 100 22.38 -5.76 15.13
C GLU A 100 23.29 -6.79 14.45
N ASN A 101 23.44 -7.96 15.06
CA ASN A 101 24.36 -9.03 14.61
C ASN A 101 23.61 -10.28 14.14
N PHE A 102 22.27 -10.31 14.26
CA PHE A 102 21.45 -11.50 14.00
C PHE A 102 21.55 -11.98 12.55
N ASP A 103 21.45 -11.07 11.59
CA ASP A 103 21.51 -11.41 10.16
C ASP A 103 22.89 -11.95 9.77
N SER A 104 23.95 -11.36 10.33
CA SER A 104 25.33 -11.86 10.16
C SER A 104 25.52 -13.25 10.77
N TYR A 105 24.88 -13.51 11.93
CA TYR A 105 24.92 -14.81 12.59
C TYR A 105 24.15 -15.88 11.81
N LEU A 106 22.96 -15.57 11.30
CA LEU A 106 22.19 -16.46 10.44
C LEU A 106 22.95 -16.80 9.15
N SER A 107 23.59 -15.82 8.51
CA SER A 107 24.40 -16.03 7.30
C SER A 107 25.59 -16.98 7.57
N LYS A 108 26.25 -16.83 8.72
CA LYS A 108 27.30 -17.78 9.17
C LYS A 108 26.74 -19.18 9.39
N LEU A 109 25.62 -19.32 10.09
CA LEU A 109 24.94 -20.62 10.29
C LEU A 109 24.57 -21.26 8.96
N GLN A 110 24.00 -20.50 8.03
CA GLN A 110 23.62 -20.97 6.70
C GLN A 110 24.84 -21.46 5.91
N THR A 111 25.98 -20.78 6.02
CA THR A 111 27.25 -21.20 5.40
C THR A 111 27.74 -22.53 5.95
N LEU A 112 27.62 -22.75 7.28
CA LEU A 112 27.96 -24.02 7.93
C LEU A 112 27.00 -25.16 7.60
N CYS A 113 25.85 -24.85 7.02
CA CYS A 113 24.83 -25.79 6.59
C CYS A 113 24.94 -26.13 5.08
N THR A 114 25.98 -25.65 4.39
CA THR A 114 26.27 -26.02 3.00
C THR A 114 26.99 -27.38 2.93
N PRO A 115 26.88 -28.14 1.82
CA PRO A 115 27.53 -29.46 1.69
C PRO A 115 29.04 -29.45 1.94
N ASP A 116 29.71 -28.32 1.70
CA ASP A 116 31.14 -28.10 1.88
C ASP A 116 31.54 -27.61 3.30
N GLY A 117 30.57 -27.21 4.14
CA GLY A 117 30.82 -26.72 5.50
C GLY A 117 30.28 -27.69 6.55
N TYR A 118 31.15 -28.16 7.48
CA TYR A 118 30.86 -28.97 8.69
C TYR A 118 29.84 -30.13 8.61
N CYS A 119 29.29 -30.49 7.44
CA CYS A 119 28.59 -31.75 7.14
C CYS A 119 29.55 -32.96 7.11
N SER A 120 30.70 -32.87 7.77
CA SER A 120 31.68 -33.94 7.88
C SER A 120 31.29 -34.98 8.94
N ASP A 121 30.37 -34.64 9.85
CA ASP A 121 29.87 -35.61 10.83
C ASP A 121 28.71 -36.42 10.23
N GLU A 122 29.07 -37.56 9.65
CA GLU A 122 28.16 -38.52 9.00
C GLU A 122 26.99 -38.94 9.91
N SER A 123 27.15 -38.81 11.23
CA SER A 123 26.13 -39.14 12.24
C SER A 123 24.95 -38.17 12.28
N ASN A 124 25.17 -36.88 11.99
CA ASN A 124 24.13 -35.83 12.04
C ASN A 124 23.51 -35.52 10.67
N ARG A 125 24.10 -36.05 9.59
CA ARG A 125 23.63 -35.93 8.20
C ARG A 125 22.15 -36.33 8.00
N PRO A 126 21.63 -37.42 8.58
CA PRO A 126 20.24 -37.82 8.37
C PRO A 126 19.24 -36.85 9.00
N LEU A 127 19.58 -36.30 10.18
CA LEU A 127 18.77 -35.30 10.88
C LEU A 127 18.71 -34.00 10.05
N TYR A 128 19.85 -33.56 9.54
CA TYR A 128 19.94 -32.38 8.69
C TYR A 128 19.11 -32.53 7.40
N GLU A 129 19.20 -33.66 6.71
CA GLU A 129 18.40 -33.95 5.52
C GLU A 129 16.89 -34.01 5.85
N THR A 130 16.51 -34.58 7.00
CA THR A 130 15.11 -34.62 7.45
C THR A 130 14.55 -33.22 7.70
N VAL A 131 15.31 -32.36 8.41
CA VAL A 131 14.91 -30.96 8.68
C VAL A 131 14.87 -30.16 7.39
N LYS A 132 15.88 -30.31 6.53
CA LYS A 132 15.96 -29.64 5.22
C LYS A 132 14.78 -30.00 4.32
N SER A 133 14.41 -31.28 4.26
CA SER A 133 13.24 -31.74 3.49
C SER A 133 11.94 -31.17 4.05
N ALA A 134 11.78 -31.12 5.38
CA ALA A 134 10.61 -30.52 6.02
C ALA A 134 10.52 -29.00 5.79
N LEU A 135 11.65 -28.31 5.66
CA LEU A 135 11.72 -26.87 5.39
C LEU A 135 11.56 -26.52 3.89
N GLN A 136 11.66 -27.51 3.00
CA GLN A 136 11.58 -27.31 1.55
C GLN A 136 10.19 -26.81 1.10
N ASP A 137 9.14 -27.16 1.84
CA ASP A 137 7.77 -26.71 1.60
C ASP A 137 7.51 -25.26 2.07
N PHE A 138 8.43 -24.70 2.86
CA PHE A 138 8.31 -23.36 3.44
C PHE A 138 9.18 -22.31 2.74
N THR A 139 9.77 -22.61 1.57
CA THR A 139 10.60 -21.63 0.84
C THR A 139 9.80 -20.38 0.52
N VAL A 140 9.95 -19.35 1.34
CA VAL A 140 9.51 -18.00 1.07
C VAL A 140 10.42 -17.53 -0.08
N LEU A 141 9.84 -17.42 -1.28
CA LEU A 141 10.51 -16.78 -2.40
C LEU A 141 11.06 -15.43 -1.92
N PRO A 142 12.33 -15.10 -2.20
CA PRO A 142 12.87 -13.80 -1.82
C PRO A 142 11.98 -12.73 -2.45
N THR A 143 11.44 -11.84 -1.61
CA THR A 143 10.73 -10.65 -2.07
C THR A 143 11.71 -9.84 -2.92
N PRO A 144 11.41 -9.57 -4.21
CA PRO A 144 12.29 -8.77 -5.05
C PRO A 144 12.51 -7.38 -4.41
N ILE A 145 13.77 -6.97 -4.32
CA ILE A 145 14.21 -5.62 -3.91
C ILE A 145 13.87 -4.62 -5.01
#